data_AF-A0A0G2GT55-F1
#
_entry.id   AF-A0A0G2GT55-F1
#
_cell.length_a   1.000
_cell.length_b   1.000
_cell.length_c   1.000
_cell.angle_alpha   90.00
_cell.angle_beta   90.00
_cell.angle_gamma   90.00
#
_symmetry.space_group_name_H-M   'P 1'
#
loop_
_entity.id
_entity.type
_entity.pdbx_description
1 polymer ?
#
loop_
_entity_poly.entity_id
_entity_poly.type
_entity_poly.pdbx_seq_one_letter_code
_entity_poly.pdbx_strand_id
1 'polypeptide(L)'
;MKAAPLLVAWHDDNAAIYSAHFEPSGKGRLATAGGDNNVRLWKIEASGEDRKVSYLSTLVKHTQAVNVVRWSPRGELLASAGDDGNVLLWVPSETQAHRPFGEDGLDDKETWRVKHMCRSLGSEIYDLAWSPDGAFFITGSMDNIARIYNAQNGQIVRQIAEHSHYVQGVAWDPLNEFVATQSSDRSVHIYTLKTKDGQFSLAQHSKVTKMDLPARRVLLFTPAGQYKTLNPGNPDGAKTSDDSINTVYIYTRAGLNKPPIAYLPGHKKPSIAVYGRQHAPDDIL
;
A
#
# COMPACT_ATOMS: atom_id res chain seq x y z
N MET A 1 -29.45 -5.57 -1.95
CA MET A 1 -28.54 -6.66 -1.54
C MET A 1 -28.11 -6.40 -0.10
N LYS A 2 -28.53 -7.22 0.88
CA LYS A 2 -28.05 -7.08 2.27
C LYS A 2 -26.63 -7.66 2.32
N ALA A 3 -25.61 -6.81 2.43
CA ALA A 3 -24.25 -7.28 2.69
C ALA A 3 -24.11 -7.56 4.19
N ALA A 4 -23.92 -8.82 4.57
CA ALA A 4 -23.52 -9.18 5.91
C ALA A 4 -21.97 -9.19 5.98
N PRO A 5 -21.35 -8.49 6.94
CA PRO A 5 -19.92 -8.54 7.12
C PRO A 5 -19.50 -9.92 7.66
N LEU A 6 -18.45 -10.50 7.08
CA LEU A 6 -17.82 -11.70 7.63
C LEU A 6 -16.65 -11.25 8.52
N LEU A 7 -16.76 -11.48 9.83
CA LEU A 7 -15.74 -11.09 10.80
C LEU A 7 -14.64 -12.17 10.85
N VAL A 8 -13.39 -11.75 10.66
CA VAL A 8 -12.20 -12.59 10.80
C VAL A 8 -11.35 -12.01 11.93
N ALA A 9 -11.54 -12.50 13.16
CA ALA A 9 -10.68 -12.21 14.32
C ALA A 9 -9.62 -13.32 14.54
N TRP A 10 -8.52 -13.30 13.76
CA TRP A 10 -7.53 -14.39 13.74
C TRP A 10 -6.07 -13.91 13.81
N HIS A 11 -5.83 -12.60 13.89
CA HIS A 11 -4.53 -12.08 14.30
C HIS A 11 -4.46 -12.10 15.83
N ASP A 12 -3.28 -12.44 16.35
CA ASP A 12 -3.10 -12.75 17.77
C ASP A 12 -3.38 -11.51 18.62
N ASP A 13 -3.90 -11.74 19.83
CA ASP A 13 -4.27 -10.68 20.79
C ASP A 13 -5.17 -9.57 20.23
N ASN A 14 -5.95 -9.88 19.19
CA ASN A 14 -6.81 -8.92 18.48
C ASN A 14 -6.01 -7.72 17.91
N ALA A 15 -4.74 -7.96 17.55
CA ALA A 15 -3.89 -6.99 16.90
C ALA A 15 -4.48 -6.53 15.56
N ALA A 16 -4.29 -5.26 15.24
CA ALA A 16 -4.86 -4.66 14.04
C ALA A 16 -4.25 -5.26 12.76
N ILE A 17 -5.11 -5.49 11.76
CA ILE A 17 -4.70 -5.81 10.39
C ILE A 17 -4.39 -4.49 9.68
N TYR A 18 -3.17 -4.37 9.17
CA TYR A 18 -2.72 -3.17 8.44
C TYR A 18 -2.90 -3.32 6.94
N SER A 19 -2.84 -4.54 6.42
CA SER A 19 -2.88 -4.79 4.99
C SER A 19 -3.60 -6.07 4.64
N ALA A 20 -4.34 -6.02 3.53
CA ALA A 20 -4.98 -7.18 2.95
C ALA A 20 -4.90 -7.10 1.42
N HIS A 21 -4.65 -8.22 0.74
CA HIS A 21 -4.57 -8.27 -0.73
C HIS A 21 -5.06 -9.61 -1.26
N PHE A 22 -5.98 -9.57 -2.24
CA PHE A 22 -6.44 -10.76 -2.94
C PHE A 22 -5.39 -11.24 -3.95
N GLU A 23 -5.28 -12.55 -4.12
CA GLU A 23 -4.45 -13.20 -5.15
C GLU A 23 -5.04 -12.86 -6.53
N PRO A 24 -4.27 -12.20 -7.42
CA PRO A 24 -4.73 -11.92 -8.78
C PRO A 24 -4.92 -13.22 -9.55
N SER A 25 -6.08 -13.39 -10.19
CA SER A 25 -6.38 -14.51 -11.11
C SER A 25 -6.16 -15.91 -10.54
N GLY A 26 -6.08 -16.06 -9.21
CA GLY A 26 -5.66 -17.29 -8.54
C GLY A 26 -6.81 -18.09 -7.91
N LYS A 27 -6.48 -18.88 -6.89
CA LYS A 27 -7.36 -19.87 -6.23
C LYS A 27 -8.34 -19.23 -5.23
N GLY A 28 -8.60 -17.93 -5.36
CA GLY A 28 -9.41 -17.16 -4.41
C GLY A 28 -8.69 -16.93 -3.09
N ARG A 29 -7.35 -16.78 -3.08
CA ARG A 29 -6.60 -16.51 -1.85
C ARG A 29 -6.69 -15.04 -1.44
N LEU A 30 -6.72 -14.80 -0.13
CA LEU A 30 -6.55 -13.51 0.51
C LEU A 30 -5.31 -13.60 1.41
N ALA A 31 -4.43 -12.61 1.31
CA ALA A 31 -3.33 -12.45 2.26
C ALA A 31 -3.66 -11.30 3.22
N THR A 32 -3.36 -11.47 4.51
CA THR A 32 -3.47 -10.42 5.54
C THR A 32 -2.16 -10.27 6.30
N ALA A 33 -1.88 -9.06 6.78
CA ALA A 33 -0.69 -8.71 7.54
C ALA A 33 -1.03 -7.63 8.58
N GLY A 34 -0.39 -7.68 9.76
CA GLY A 34 -0.73 -6.79 10.84
C GLY A 34 0.26 -6.74 12.01
N GLY A 35 -0.23 -6.23 13.13
CA GLY A 35 0.56 -5.88 14.33
C GLY A 35 1.10 -7.07 15.13
N ASP A 36 0.72 -8.30 14.81
CA ASP A 36 1.23 -9.53 15.46
C ASP A 36 2.41 -10.16 14.72
N ASN A 37 3.05 -9.40 13.81
CA ASN A 37 4.24 -9.78 13.05
C ASN A 37 4.01 -10.89 12.00
N ASN A 38 2.76 -11.32 11.81
CA ASN A 38 2.45 -12.47 10.98
C ASN A 38 1.79 -12.07 9.65
N VAL A 39 2.09 -12.83 8.62
CA VAL A 39 1.33 -12.85 7.37
C VAL A 39 0.46 -14.10 7.37
N ARG A 40 -0.84 -13.96 7.12
CA ARG A 40 -1.78 -15.10 7.07
C ARG A 40 -2.42 -15.23 5.70
N LEU A 41 -2.64 -16.47 5.29
CA LEU A 41 -3.27 -16.83 4.03
C LEU A 41 -4.62 -17.51 4.26
N TRP A 42 -5.59 -17.10 3.45
CA TRP A 42 -6.97 -17.52 3.53
C TRP A 42 -7.46 -17.95 2.16
N LYS A 43 -8.28 -19.00 2.08
CA LYS A 43 -9.08 -19.30 0.89
C LYS A 43 -10.46 -18.69 1.08
N ILE A 44 -10.90 -17.91 0.09
CA ILE A 44 -12.20 -17.26 0.05
C ILE A 44 -13.05 -17.94 -1.02
N GLU A 45 -14.17 -18.52 -0.59
CA GLU A 45 -15.15 -19.15 -1.47
C GLU A 45 -16.36 -18.20 -1.56
N ALA A 46 -16.36 -17.38 -2.61
CA ALA A 46 -17.36 -16.33 -2.81
C ALA A 46 -18.51 -16.75 -3.76
N SER A 47 -18.31 -17.81 -4.55
CA SER A 47 -19.30 -18.35 -5.49
C SER A 47 -20.05 -19.53 -4.85
N GLY A 48 -21.31 -19.32 -4.49
CA GLY A 48 -22.18 -20.31 -3.85
C GLY A 48 -23.22 -19.65 -2.94
N GLU A 49 -24.19 -20.43 -2.44
CA GLU A 49 -25.14 -19.93 -1.43
C GLU A 49 -24.44 -19.64 -0.09
N ASP A 50 -23.39 -20.41 0.24
CA ASP A 50 -22.61 -20.27 1.47
C ASP A 50 -21.23 -19.62 1.20
N ARG A 51 -21.10 -18.35 1.58
CA ARG A 51 -19.80 -17.65 1.57
C ARG A 51 -18.93 -18.17 2.70
N LYS A 52 -17.75 -18.70 2.38
CA LYS A 52 -16.84 -19.31 3.36
C LYS A 52 -15.42 -18.75 3.27
N VAL A 53 -14.80 -18.61 4.43
CA VAL A 53 -13.37 -18.31 4.58
C VAL A 53 -12.71 -19.46 5.32
N SER A 54 -11.58 -19.95 4.81
CA SER A 54 -10.83 -21.01 5.47
C SER A 54 -9.35 -20.67 5.55
N TYR A 55 -8.75 -20.96 6.71
CA TYR A 55 -7.32 -20.83 6.93
C TYR A 55 -6.51 -21.74 6.02
N LEU A 56 -5.37 -21.22 5.54
CA LEU A 56 -4.39 -21.94 4.74
C LEU A 56 -3.02 -22.01 5.41
N SER A 57 -2.45 -20.89 5.87
CA SER A 57 -1.09 -20.87 6.45
C SER A 57 -0.81 -19.58 7.22
N THR A 58 0.14 -19.66 8.16
CA THR A 58 0.74 -18.52 8.85
C THR A 58 2.23 -18.47 8.50
N LEU A 59 2.64 -17.37 7.87
CA LEU A 59 3.99 -17.13 7.38
C LEU A 59 4.74 -16.35 8.46
N VAL A 60 5.54 -17.08 9.25
CA VAL A 60 6.30 -16.54 10.40
C VAL A 60 7.75 -16.28 10.01
N LYS A 61 8.15 -15.01 9.99
CA LYS A 61 9.56 -14.61 9.83
C LYS A 61 9.85 -13.16 10.22
N HIS A 62 8.88 -12.27 10.05
CA HIS A 62 9.03 -10.89 10.53
C HIS A 62 9.15 -10.85 12.05
N THR A 63 9.98 -9.95 12.56
CA THR A 63 10.23 -9.80 14.02
C THR A 63 9.52 -8.60 14.63
N GLN A 64 8.83 -7.81 13.80
CA GLN A 64 8.01 -6.66 14.17
C GLN A 64 6.80 -6.59 13.22
N ALA A 65 5.93 -5.61 13.42
CA ALA A 65 4.65 -5.55 12.73
C ALA A 65 4.81 -5.52 11.20
N VAL A 66 3.86 -6.15 10.51
CA VAL A 66 3.87 -6.25 9.05
C VAL A 66 2.90 -5.24 8.47
N ASN A 67 3.43 -4.14 7.93
CA ASN A 67 2.66 -3.00 7.43
C ASN A 67 1.98 -3.28 6.10
N VAL A 68 2.59 -4.10 5.23
CA VAL A 68 2.09 -4.32 3.88
C VAL A 68 2.24 -5.76 3.44
N VAL A 69 1.21 -6.28 2.76
CA VAL A 69 1.26 -7.54 2.01
C VAL A 69 0.64 -7.35 0.63
N ARG A 70 1.32 -7.83 -0.41
CA ARG A 70 0.89 -7.73 -1.81
C ARG A 70 1.27 -8.98 -2.59
N TRP A 71 0.29 -9.58 -3.23
CA TRP A 71 0.53 -10.58 -4.26
C TRP A 71 1.18 -9.93 -5.48
N SER A 72 2.16 -10.61 -6.07
CA SER A 72 2.67 -10.24 -7.38
C SER A 72 1.55 -10.38 -8.43
N PRO A 73 1.45 -9.47 -9.41
CA PRO A 73 0.45 -9.55 -10.48
C PRO A 73 0.49 -10.86 -11.27
N ARG A 74 1.65 -11.54 -11.32
CA ARG A 74 1.80 -12.85 -11.96
C ARG A 74 1.37 -14.03 -11.09
N GLY A 75 1.05 -13.81 -9.80
CA GLY A 75 0.59 -14.84 -8.87
C GLY A 75 1.68 -15.79 -8.33
N GLU A 76 2.94 -15.65 -8.76
CA GLU A 76 4.04 -16.55 -8.38
C GLU A 76 4.68 -16.21 -7.03
N LEU A 77 4.58 -14.95 -6.59
CA LEU A 77 5.22 -14.42 -5.39
C LEU A 77 4.21 -13.68 -4.51
N LEU A 78 4.41 -13.76 -3.21
CA LEU A 78 3.81 -12.85 -2.23
C LEU A 78 4.93 -11.98 -1.64
N ALA A 79 4.75 -10.66 -1.61
CA ALA A 79 5.64 -9.77 -0.87
C ALA A 79 5.00 -9.33 0.44
N SER A 80 5.80 -9.30 1.50
CA SER A 80 5.45 -8.64 2.75
C SER A 80 6.58 -7.72 3.22
N ALA A 81 6.24 -6.64 3.90
CA ALA A 81 7.21 -5.74 4.50
C ALA A 81 6.67 -5.08 5.76
N GLY A 82 7.56 -4.69 6.68
CA GLY A 82 7.18 -4.23 8.01
C GLY A 82 8.22 -3.39 8.74
N ASP A 83 7.99 -3.21 10.03
CA ASP A 83 8.80 -2.37 10.93
C ASP A 83 10.19 -2.93 11.20
N ASP A 84 10.41 -4.22 10.92
CA ASP A 84 11.71 -4.86 10.99
C ASP A 84 12.65 -4.48 9.82
N GLY A 85 12.16 -3.65 8.88
CA GLY A 85 12.89 -3.15 7.73
C GLY A 85 13.21 -4.21 6.67
N ASN A 86 12.56 -5.38 6.75
CA ASN A 86 12.69 -6.44 5.77
C ASN A 86 11.57 -6.38 4.74
N VAL A 87 11.90 -6.69 3.49
CA VAL A 87 10.93 -7.18 2.50
C VAL A 87 11.17 -8.67 2.33
N LEU A 88 10.13 -9.47 2.53
CA LEU A 88 10.16 -10.91 2.32
C LEU A 88 9.38 -11.27 1.07
N LEU A 89 10.03 -11.97 0.15
CA LEU A 89 9.38 -12.56 -1.02
C LEU A 89 9.15 -14.05 -0.74
N TRP A 90 7.89 -14.45 -0.69
CA TRP A 90 7.46 -15.80 -0.35
C TRP A 90 7.07 -16.59 -1.61
N VAL A 91 7.40 -17.87 -1.59
CA VAL A 91 6.97 -18.87 -2.58
C VAL A 91 6.37 -20.09 -1.89
N PRO A 92 5.45 -20.81 -2.56
CA PRO A 92 5.01 -22.11 -2.09
C PRO A 92 6.19 -23.08 -1.92
N SER A 93 6.07 -23.97 -0.93
CA SER A 93 7.04 -25.02 -0.65
C SER A 93 6.31 -26.35 -0.50
N GLU A 94 6.88 -27.44 -1.02
CA GLU A 94 6.35 -28.80 -0.81
C GLU A 94 6.89 -29.44 0.47
N THR A 95 7.94 -28.87 1.06
CA THR A 95 8.46 -29.31 2.34
C THR A 95 7.56 -28.80 3.46
N GLN A 96 6.85 -29.72 4.12
CA GLN A 96 6.23 -29.42 5.41
C GLN A 96 7.33 -29.04 6.39
N ALA A 97 7.29 -27.81 6.91
CA ALA A 97 8.14 -27.44 8.02
C ALA A 97 7.73 -28.29 9.23
N HIS A 98 8.67 -29.07 9.77
CA HIS A 98 8.45 -29.78 11.03
C HIS A 98 8.17 -28.74 12.12
N ARG A 99 6.93 -28.73 12.63
CA ARG A 99 6.62 -27.93 13.82
C ARG A 99 7.42 -28.47 15.01
N PRO A 100 7.97 -27.61 15.88
CA PRO A 100 8.44 -28.03 17.19
C PRO A 100 7.31 -28.74 17.93
N PHE A 101 7.64 -29.85 18.59
CA PHE A 101 6.66 -30.65 19.32
C PHE A 101 6.06 -29.82 20.47
N GLY A 102 4.73 -29.65 20.51
CA GLY A 102 4.00 -29.02 21.63
C GLY A 102 3.35 -27.66 21.38
N GLU A 103 3.19 -27.20 20.13
CA GLU A 103 2.50 -25.95 19.80
C GLU A 103 1.06 -26.21 19.32
N ASP A 104 0.06 -25.84 20.14
CA ASP A 104 -1.38 -26.00 19.86
C ASP A 104 -1.91 -24.93 18.87
N GLY A 105 -1.37 -24.92 17.65
CA GLY A 105 -1.82 -24.04 16.55
C GLY A 105 -2.61 -24.79 15.47
N LEU A 106 -3.50 -24.09 14.75
CA LEU A 106 -4.19 -24.65 13.57
C LEU A 106 -3.20 -25.23 12.56
N ASP A 107 -3.36 -26.47 12.11
CA ASP A 107 -2.46 -27.07 11.13
C ASP A 107 -2.44 -26.30 9.79
N ASP A 108 -1.25 -25.91 9.36
CA ASP A 108 -1.02 -25.25 8.08
C ASP A 108 -1.37 -26.21 6.93
N LYS A 109 -2.31 -25.79 6.07
CA LYS A 109 -2.74 -26.54 4.88
C LYS A 109 -1.86 -26.27 3.67
N GLU A 110 -1.15 -25.14 3.68
CA GLU A 110 -0.14 -24.79 2.69
C GLU A 110 1.17 -24.48 3.40
N THR A 111 2.30 -24.80 2.76
CA THR A 111 3.63 -24.48 3.27
C THR A 111 4.32 -23.48 2.36
N TRP A 112 4.97 -22.50 2.97
CA TRP A 112 5.60 -21.37 2.28
C TRP A 112 7.00 -21.13 2.81
N ARG A 113 7.89 -20.65 1.94
CA ARG A 113 9.26 -20.29 2.30
C ARG A 113 9.65 -18.95 1.73
N VAL A 114 10.58 -18.28 2.40
CA VAL A 114 11.20 -17.05 1.89
C VAL A 114 12.14 -17.42 0.73
N LYS A 115 11.85 -16.91 -0.47
CA LYS A 115 12.73 -16.95 -1.64
C LYS A 115 13.85 -15.91 -1.49
N HIS A 116 13.48 -14.67 -1.14
CA HIS A 116 14.43 -13.57 -0.94
C HIS A 116 14.04 -12.74 0.29
N MET A 117 15.06 -12.29 1.02
CA MET A 117 14.94 -11.30 2.09
C MET A 117 15.72 -10.06 1.66
N CYS A 118 15.00 -9.01 1.27
CA CYS A 118 15.57 -7.75 0.82
C CYS A 118 15.65 -6.82 2.03
N ARG A 119 16.83 -6.27 2.32
CA ARG A 119 17.05 -5.45 3.52
C ARG A 119 17.39 -4.00 3.13
N SER A 120 16.74 -3.05 3.77
CA SER A 120 17.10 -1.62 3.71
C SER A 120 17.47 -1.09 5.08
N LEU A 121 18.78 -1.09 5.40
CA LEU A 121 19.43 -0.42 6.54
C LEU A 121 18.71 -0.43 7.91
N GLY A 122 17.75 -1.35 8.14
CA GLY A 122 16.96 -1.46 9.37
C GLY A 122 15.85 -0.42 9.54
N SER A 123 15.40 0.25 8.48
CA SER A 123 14.32 1.26 8.57
C SER A 123 12.97 0.67 8.20
N GLU A 124 11.92 1.05 8.95
CA GLU A 124 10.54 0.60 8.74
C GLU A 124 10.09 0.81 7.28
N ILE A 125 9.33 -0.16 6.76
CA ILE A 125 8.76 -0.11 5.42
C ILE A 125 7.25 0.08 5.54
N TYR A 126 6.72 1.17 4.97
CA TYR A 126 5.31 1.53 5.10
C TYR A 126 4.43 0.95 3.99
N ASP A 127 4.92 0.91 2.76
CA ASP A 127 4.12 0.48 1.61
C ASP A 127 4.97 -0.15 0.51
N LEU A 128 4.32 -0.94 -0.34
CA LEU A 128 4.93 -1.68 -1.44
C LEU A 128 3.97 -1.74 -2.64
N ALA A 129 4.51 -1.54 -3.84
CA ALA A 129 3.79 -1.72 -5.10
C ALA A 129 4.62 -2.51 -6.14
N TRP A 130 3.97 -3.45 -6.82
CA TRP A 130 4.59 -4.28 -7.85
C TRP A 130 4.56 -3.60 -9.22
N SER A 131 5.59 -3.84 -10.03
CA SER A 131 5.50 -3.61 -11.47
C SER A 131 4.46 -4.55 -12.09
N PRO A 132 3.80 -4.16 -13.20
CA PRO A 132 2.73 -4.96 -13.81
C PRO A 132 3.20 -6.33 -14.30
N ASP A 133 4.47 -6.42 -14.67
CA ASP A 133 5.14 -7.66 -15.07
C ASP A 133 5.67 -8.48 -13.87
N GLY A 134 5.52 -7.99 -12.63
CA GLY A 134 5.99 -8.67 -11.42
C GLY A 134 7.51 -8.83 -11.30
N ALA A 135 8.30 -8.25 -12.22
CA ALA A 135 9.75 -8.36 -12.21
C ALA A 135 10.42 -7.43 -11.19
N PHE A 136 9.71 -6.37 -10.79
CA PHE A 136 10.19 -5.34 -9.89
C PHE A 136 9.12 -4.94 -8.89
N PHE A 137 9.55 -4.31 -7.81
CA PHE A 137 8.64 -3.66 -6.87
C PHE A 137 9.32 -2.43 -6.27
N ILE A 138 8.50 -1.47 -5.86
CA ILE A 138 8.93 -0.27 -5.16
C ILE A 138 8.47 -0.32 -3.70
N THR A 139 9.28 0.18 -2.78
CA THR A 139 8.94 0.35 -1.36
C THR A 139 9.10 1.79 -0.92
N GLY A 140 8.26 2.24 0.01
CA GLY A 140 8.43 3.48 0.78
C GLY A 140 8.88 3.21 2.21
N SER A 141 9.83 3.99 2.73
CA SER A 141 10.45 3.75 4.04
C SER A 141 10.51 5.01 4.92
N MET A 142 10.65 4.79 6.23
CA MET A 142 10.90 5.79 7.26
C MET A 142 12.22 6.57 7.06
N ASP A 143 13.17 6.04 6.30
CA ASP A 143 14.42 6.77 6.01
C ASP A 143 14.31 7.82 4.90
N ASN A 144 13.08 8.17 4.50
CA ASN A 144 12.74 9.12 3.43
C ASN A 144 13.08 8.62 2.02
N ILE A 145 13.51 7.38 1.86
CA ILE A 145 13.95 6.84 0.57
C ILE A 145 12.93 5.84 0.04
N ALA A 146 12.49 6.04 -1.20
CA ALA A 146 11.82 4.98 -1.94
C ALA A 146 12.84 4.12 -2.70
N ARG A 147 12.65 2.81 -2.73
CA ARG A 147 13.60 1.85 -3.33
C ARG A 147 12.90 0.96 -4.32
N ILE A 148 13.48 0.82 -5.51
CA ILE A 148 13.05 -0.17 -6.51
C ILE A 148 13.97 -1.38 -6.40
N TYR A 149 13.38 -2.55 -6.25
CA TYR A 149 14.05 -3.84 -6.16
C TYR A 149 13.75 -4.69 -7.38
N ASN A 150 14.72 -5.52 -7.76
CA ASN A 150 14.51 -6.64 -8.68
C ASN A 150 14.02 -7.86 -7.88
N ALA A 151 12.85 -8.39 -8.24
CA ALA A 151 12.20 -9.47 -7.52
C ALA A 151 12.88 -10.84 -7.69
N GLN A 152 13.69 -11.01 -8.73
CA GLN A 152 14.37 -12.27 -9.04
C GLN A 152 15.64 -12.49 -8.22
N ASN A 153 16.27 -11.41 -7.73
CA ASN A 153 17.49 -11.50 -6.93
C ASN A 153 17.43 -10.73 -5.61
N GLY A 154 16.37 -9.96 -5.36
CA GLY A 154 16.18 -9.16 -4.15
C GLY A 154 17.09 -7.93 -4.04
N GLN A 155 17.77 -7.55 -5.13
CA GLN A 155 18.71 -6.43 -5.12
C GLN A 155 18.02 -5.10 -5.43
N ILE A 156 18.50 -4.03 -4.79
CA ILE A 156 18.09 -2.66 -5.10
C ILE A 156 18.67 -2.28 -6.47
N VAL A 157 17.79 -1.87 -7.39
CA VAL A 157 18.18 -1.36 -8.71
C VAL A 157 18.09 0.16 -8.79
N ARG A 158 17.30 0.79 -7.91
CA ARG A 158 17.20 2.25 -7.84
C ARG A 158 16.80 2.75 -6.46
N GLN A 159 17.32 3.92 -6.10
CA GLN A 159 16.90 4.68 -4.92
C GLN A 159 16.39 6.05 -5.35
N ILE A 160 15.36 6.53 -4.67
CA ILE A 160 14.72 7.83 -4.84
C ILE A 160 14.79 8.53 -3.48
N ALA A 161 15.78 9.41 -3.31
CA ALA A 161 16.10 10.08 -2.06
C ALA A 161 15.84 11.60 -2.15
N GLU A 162 14.69 11.97 -2.73
CA GLU A 162 14.31 13.37 -2.96
C GLU A 162 13.36 13.92 -1.88
N HIS A 163 12.71 13.04 -1.12
CA HIS A 163 11.82 13.42 -0.04
C HIS A 163 12.59 13.85 1.21
N SER A 164 12.06 14.82 1.94
CA SER A 164 12.66 15.31 3.19
C SER A 164 12.06 14.65 4.44
N HIS A 165 11.08 13.77 4.27
CA HIS A 165 10.41 13.00 5.32
C HIS A 165 9.94 11.65 4.78
N TYR A 166 9.38 10.83 5.67
CA TYR A 166 9.04 9.42 5.45
C TYR A 166 8.24 9.23 4.17
N VAL A 167 8.60 8.21 3.38
CA VAL A 167 7.82 7.81 2.21
C VAL A 167 6.78 6.80 2.67
N GLN A 168 5.53 7.24 2.79
CA GLN A 168 4.45 6.46 3.40
C GLN A 168 3.61 5.68 2.38
N GLY A 169 3.66 6.07 1.10
CA GLY A 169 2.88 5.42 0.05
C GLY A 169 3.65 5.36 -1.25
N VAL A 170 3.49 4.26 -1.99
CA VAL A 170 4.12 4.07 -3.30
C VAL A 170 3.12 3.43 -4.27
N ALA A 171 3.19 3.82 -5.54
CA ALA A 171 2.36 3.24 -6.58
C ALA A 171 3.16 3.01 -7.85
N TRP A 172 2.80 1.94 -8.56
CA TRP A 172 3.36 1.62 -9.87
C TRP A 172 2.25 1.69 -10.92
N ASP A 173 2.51 2.40 -12.00
CA ASP A 173 1.55 2.55 -13.08
C ASP A 173 1.31 1.22 -13.83
N PRO A 174 0.05 0.82 -14.07
CA PRO A 174 -0.28 -0.44 -14.77
C PRO A 174 0.26 -0.50 -16.20
N LEU A 175 0.55 0.64 -16.84
CA LEU A 175 1.18 0.71 -18.16
C LEU A 175 2.71 0.80 -18.11
N ASN A 176 3.31 0.71 -16.92
CA ASN A 176 4.75 0.69 -16.69
C ASN A 176 5.49 1.97 -17.14
N GLU A 177 4.81 3.12 -17.22
CA GLU A 177 5.44 4.39 -17.62
C GLU A 177 5.75 5.31 -16.42
N PHE A 178 5.12 5.07 -15.27
CA PHE A 178 5.29 5.92 -14.09
C PHE A 178 5.43 5.13 -12.78
N VAL A 179 6.12 5.75 -11.83
CA VAL A 179 6.04 5.41 -10.40
C VAL A 179 5.72 6.66 -9.60
N ALA A 180 4.99 6.51 -8.50
CA ALA A 180 4.65 7.61 -7.61
C ALA A 180 5.08 7.33 -6.18
N THR A 181 5.51 8.37 -5.47
CA THR A 181 5.89 8.32 -4.07
C THR A 181 5.14 9.42 -3.30
N GLN A 182 4.55 9.05 -2.17
CA GLN A 182 3.84 9.97 -1.26
C GLN A 182 4.61 10.05 0.05
N SER A 183 4.83 11.26 0.55
CA SER A 183 5.63 11.50 1.75
C SER A 183 4.94 12.37 2.79
N SER A 184 5.34 12.19 4.06
CA SER A 184 4.98 13.08 5.16
C SER A 184 5.53 14.50 5.00
N ASP A 185 6.41 14.76 4.03
CA ASP A 185 6.81 16.12 3.62
C ASP A 185 5.67 16.91 2.95
N ARG A 186 4.50 16.28 2.77
CA ARG A 186 3.28 16.82 2.16
C ARG A 186 3.37 16.97 0.64
N SER A 187 4.08 16.05 0.00
CA SER A 187 4.19 16.00 -1.45
C SER A 187 3.93 14.61 -2.02
N VAL A 188 3.51 14.59 -3.28
CA VAL A 188 3.54 13.40 -4.13
C VAL A 188 4.47 13.70 -5.29
N HIS A 189 5.48 12.85 -5.48
CA HIS A 189 6.36 12.93 -6.64
C HIS A 189 5.97 11.82 -7.62
N ILE A 190 5.93 12.16 -8.90
CA ILE A 190 5.64 11.23 -10.01
C ILE A 190 6.87 11.23 -10.89
N TYR A 191 7.37 10.04 -11.18
CA TYR A 191 8.55 9.83 -11.99
C TYR A 191 8.18 9.06 -13.25
N THR A 192 8.68 9.52 -14.40
CA THR A 192 8.68 8.68 -15.60
C THR A 192 9.68 7.56 -15.41
N LEU A 193 9.22 6.34 -15.67
CA LEU A 193 10.02 5.12 -15.65
C LEU A 193 10.38 4.76 -17.09
N LYS A 194 11.67 4.64 -17.38
CA LYS A 194 12.15 4.04 -18.63
C LYS A 194 13.06 2.88 -18.31
N THR A 195 12.86 1.78 -19.01
CA THR A 195 13.73 0.61 -18.96
C THR A 195 14.48 0.51 -20.27
N LYS A 196 15.82 0.52 -20.20
CA LYS A 196 16.67 0.25 -21.36
C LYS A 196 17.72 -0.78 -20.96
N ASP A 197 17.79 -1.89 -21.69
CA ASP A 197 18.75 -2.98 -21.46
C ASP A 197 18.78 -3.49 -20.01
N GLY A 198 17.61 -3.52 -19.35
CA GLY A 198 17.47 -3.95 -17.96
C GLY A 198 17.85 -2.90 -16.89
N GLN A 199 18.26 -1.70 -17.29
CA GLN A 199 18.49 -0.58 -16.37
C GLN A 199 17.31 0.38 -16.34
N PHE A 200 16.97 0.85 -15.14
CA PHE A 200 15.98 1.90 -14.94
C PHE A 200 16.61 3.28 -14.94
N SER A 201 16.05 4.15 -15.76
CA SER A 201 16.19 5.60 -15.55
C SER A 201 14.88 6.16 -15.05
N LEU A 202 14.96 6.93 -13.98
CA LEU A 202 13.85 7.73 -13.46
C LEU A 202 14.11 9.19 -13.80
N ALA A 203 13.08 9.89 -14.26
CA ALA A 203 13.07 11.34 -14.39
C ALA A 203 11.83 11.88 -13.71
N GLN A 204 11.97 12.92 -12.88
CA GLN A 204 10.82 13.54 -12.23
C GLN A 204 9.88 14.11 -13.31
N HIS A 205 8.65 13.58 -13.37
CA HIS A 205 7.63 13.97 -14.33
C HIS A 205 6.78 15.13 -13.78
N SER A 206 6.37 15.00 -12.53
CA SER A 206 5.56 16.00 -11.84
C SER A 206 5.83 15.92 -10.36
N LYS A 207 5.76 17.07 -9.70
CA LYS A 207 5.78 17.18 -8.24
C LYS A 207 4.51 17.92 -7.87
N VAL A 208 3.58 17.22 -7.24
CA VAL A 208 2.38 17.83 -6.71
C VAL A 208 2.69 18.18 -5.27
N THR A 209 2.90 19.47 -5.03
CA THR A 209 2.89 19.97 -3.67
C THR A 209 1.50 20.44 -3.31
N LYS A 210 1.27 20.42 -2.02
CA LYS A 210 0.18 21.08 -1.34
C LYS A 210 -0.10 22.53 -1.80
N MET A 211 0.90 23.24 -2.33
CA MET A 211 0.78 24.63 -2.77
C MET A 211 0.27 24.77 -4.22
N ASP A 212 0.28 23.68 -5.01
CA ASP A 212 -0.04 23.69 -6.45
C ASP A 212 -1.52 23.38 -6.77
N LEU A 213 -2.33 23.08 -5.74
CA LEU A 213 -3.77 22.79 -5.88
C LEU A 213 -4.57 24.08 -6.07
N PRO A 214 -5.63 24.08 -6.92
CA PRO A 214 -6.36 25.30 -7.27
C PRO A 214 -6.93 26.00 -6.03
N ALA A 215 -6.40 27.20 -5.78
CA ALA A 215 -6.79 28.05 -4.67
C ALA A 215 -8.11 28.78 -4.97
N ARG A 216 -9.25 28.17 -4.64
CA ARG A 216 -10.36 28.97 -4.10
C ARG A 216 -10.21 29.07 -2.59
N ARG A 217 -9.36 30.05 -2.25
CA ARG A 217 -9.12 30.77 -0.99
C ARG A 217 -8.51 30.01 0.21
N VAL A 218 -7.19 30.23 0.31
CA VAL A 218 -6.32 30.38 1.51
C VAL A 218 -5.95 29.11 2.28
N LEU A 219 -4.65 29.02 2.59
CA LEU A 219 -3.80 27.84 2.75
C LEU A 219 -3.32 27.66 4.19
N LEU A 220 -3.08 26.43 4.67
CA LEU A 220 -1.89 25.94 5.43
C LEU A 220 -1.99 24.41 5.69
N PHE A 221 -0.99 23.62 5.24
CA PHE A 221 -0.81 22.16 5.38
C PHE A 221 -0.13 21.76 6.69
N THR A 222 -0.63 20.81 7.47
CA THR A 222 0.22 19.94 8.31
C THR A 222 -0.25 18.50 8.12
N PRO A 223 0.56 17.47 8.47
CA PRO A 223 0.13 16.07 8.48
C PRO A 223 -1.02 15.78 9.48
N ALA A 224 -1.52 16.79 10.20
CA ALA A 224 -2.59 16.69 11.17
C ALA A 224 -3.95 17.27 10.69
N GLY A 225 -4.05 17.74 9.44
CA GLY A 225 -5.34 18.07 8.80
C GLY A 225 -6.21 19.12 9.52
N GLN A 226 -5.88 20.42 9.39
CA GLN A 226 -6.73 21.58 9.77
C GLN A 226 -6.71 22.75 8.72
N TYR A 227 -7.81 23.54 8.54
CA TYR A 227 -8.06 24.61 7.52
C TYR A 227 -9.02 25.72 8.03
N LYS A 228 -8.97 26.95 7.49
CA LYS A 228 -9.92 28.07 7.78
C LYS A 228 -10.50 28.77 6.57
N THR A 229 -11.73 29.26 6.75
CA THR A 229 -12.38 30.31 5.93
C THR A 229 -12.24 31.70 6.56
N LEU A 230 -12.11 32.75 5.74
CA LEU A 230 -12.25 34.16 6.14
C LEU A 230 -13.57 34.69 5.57
N ASN A 231 -14.55 34.97 6.44
CA ASN A 231 -15.69 35.83 6.08
C ASN A 231 -15.32 37.29 6.34
N PRO A 232 -15.73 38.24 5.48
CA PRO A 232 -15.45 39.65 5.68
C PRO A 232 -16.35 40.21 6.79
N GLY A 233 -15.71 40.66 7.89
CA GLY A 233 -16.27 41.62 8.84
C GLY A 233 -17.08 41.04 10.01
N ASN A 234 -16.43 40.89 11.16
CA ASN A 234 -17.03 41.22 12.45
C ASN A 234 -16.04 42.13 13.21
N PRO A 235 -16.44 43.29 13.76
CA PRO A 235 -15.49 44.30 14.24
C PRO A 235 -14.79 43.99 15.57
N ASP A 236 -15.14 42.90 16.25
CA ASP A 236 -14.61 42.61 17.57
C ASP A 236 -13.59 41.48 17.53
N GLY A 237 -12.38 41.79 18.03
CA GLY A 237 -11.18 40.96 18.02
C GLY A 237 -11.28 39.66 18.84
N ALA A 238 -12.09 38.72 18.37
CA ALA A 238 -12.18 37.36 18.89
C ALA A 238 -11.33 36.39 18.05
N LYS A 239 -10.53 35.55 18.73
CA LYS A 239 -9.70 34.50 18.15
C LYS A 239 -10.51 33.64 17.18
N THR A 240 -10.10 33.61 15.92
CA THR A 240 -10.71 32.76 14.89
C THR A 240 -10.47 31.27 15.23
N SER A 241 -11.48 30.41 15.14
CA SER A 241 -11.37 28.94 15.29
C SER A 241 -11.37 28.23 13.92
N ASP A 242 -10.50 27.22 13.74
CA ASP A 242 -10.09 26.61 12.46
C ASP A 242 -10.87 25.32 12.16
N ASP A 243 -11.49 25.19 10.98
CA ASP A 243 -12.38 24.07 10.61
C ASP A 243 -12.02 23.47 9.22
N SER A 244 -11.22 22.39 9.20
CA SER A 244 -10.83 21.65 7.98
C SER A 244 -11.81 20.62 7.48
N ILE A 245 -11.79 20.43 6.16
CA ILE A 245 -12.52 19.36 5.48
C ILE A 245 -11.54 18.36 4.85
N ASN A 246 -11.53 17.12 5.36
CA ASN A 246 -10.77 16.01 4.78
C ASN A 246 -11.29 15.68 3.37
N THR A 247 -10.38 15.59 2.38
CA THR A 247 -10.73 15.48 0.95
C THR A 247 -9.78 14.53 0.19
N VAL A 248 -10.33 13.72 -0.71
CA VAL A 248 -9.56 12.91 -1.69
C VAL A 248 -9.58 13.63 -3.05
N TYR A 249 -8.45 13.68 -3.76
CA TYR A 249 -8.35 14.26 -5.11
C TYR A 249 -8.13 13.18 -6.15
N ILE A 250 -8.75 13.36 -7.31
CA ILE A 250 -8.70 12.40 -8.43
C ILE A 250 -8.05 13.09 -9.62
N TYR A 251 -6.95 12.49 -10.11
CA TYR A 251 -6.26 12.92 -11.32
C TYR A 251 -6.46 11.88 -12.42
N THR A 252 -6.47 12.32 -13.67
CA THR A 252 -6.34 11.40 -14.80
C THR A 252 -4.87 11.10 -15.04
N ARG A 253 -4.57 9.90 -15.53
CA ARG A 253 -3.22 9.50 -15.93
C ARG A 253 -2.61 10.46 -16.96
N ALA A 254 -3.41 10.94 -17.92
CA ALA A 254 -2.99 11.90 -18.94
C ALA A 254 -2.91 13.36 -18.43
N GLY A 255 -3.36 13.61 -17.20
CA GLY A 255 -3.47 14.94 -16.60
C GLY A 255 -2.71 15.10 -15.29
N LEU A 256 -1.64 14.32 -15.06
CA LEU A 256 -0.84 14.36 -13.83
C LEU A 256 -0.08 15.69 -13.62
N ASN A 257 -0.01 16.51 -14.67
CA ASN A 257 0.52 17.88 -14.65
C ASN A 257 -0.58 18.95 -14.73
N LYS A 258 -1.85 18.55 -14.62
CA LYS A 258 -3.03 19.43 -14.64
C LYS A 258 -3.71 19.40 -13.27
N PRO A 259 -4.59 20.37 -12.96
CA PRO A 259 -5.43 20.30 -11.76
C PRO A 259 -6.25 19.00 -11.70
N PRO A 260 -6.62 18.53 -10.49
CA PRO A 260 -7.42 17.33 -10.32
C PRO A 260 -8.77 17.47 -11.04
N ILE A 261 -9.25 16.37 -11.62
CA ILE A 261 -10.51 16.35 -12.36
C ILE A 261 -11.74 16.18 -11.46
N ALA A 262 -11.55 15.68 -10.25
CA ALA A 262 -12.60 15.50 -9.26
C ALA A 262 -12.02 15.49 -7.83
N TYR A 263 -12.90 15.66 -6.85
CA TYR A 263 -12.56 15.57 -5.43
C TYR A 263 -13.74 15.00 -4.62
N LEU A 264 -13.44 14.33 -3.51
CA LEU A 264 -14.40 13.72 -2.59
C LEU A 264 -14.20 14.33 -1.19
N PRO A 265 -14.94 15.40 -0.83
CA PRO A 265 -14.79 16.09 0.45
C PRO A 265 -15.72 15.50 1.53
N GLY A 266 -15.60 15.97 2.77
CA GLY A 266 -16.60 15.74 3.82
C GLY A 266 -16.32 14.55 4.74
N HIS A 267 -15.10 14.00 4.71
CA HIS A 267 -14.74 12.92 5.63
C HIS A 267 -14.55 13.48 7.05
N LYS A 268 -15.14 12.86 8.07
CA LYS A 268 -14.99 13.30 9.47
C LYS A 268 -13.56 13.14 10.01
N LYS A 269 -12.79 12.22 9.41
CA LYS A 269 -11.39 11.92 9.71
C LYS A 269 -10.58 11.85 8.41
N PRO A 270 -9.25 11.98 8.47
CA PRO A 270 -8.39 11.79 7.30
C PRO A 270 -8.63 10.42 6.64
N SER A 271 -8.63 10.40 5.30
CA SER A 271 -8.69 9.16 4.54
C SER A 271 -7.30 8.52 4.50
N ILE A 272 -7.19 7.28 4.97
CA ILE A 272 -5.93 6.53 5.04
C ILE A 272 -5.81 5.43 3.97
N ALA A 273 -6.91 5.10 3.30
CA ALA A 273 -6.96 4.12 2.23
C ALA A 273 -7.96 4.55 1.16
N VAL A 274 -7.59 4.35 -0.10
CA VAL A 274 -8.44 4.54 -1.28
C VAL A 274 -8.26 3.33 -2.17
N TYR A 275 -9.36 2.73 -2.61
CA TYR A 275 -9.35 1.60 -3.53
C TYR A 275 -10.17 1.94 -4.76
N GLY A 276 -9.58 1.79 -5.94
CA GLY A 276 -10.25 1.95 -7.23
C GLY A 276 -10.27 0.62 -7.98
N ARG A 277 -11.43 0.24 -8.51
CA ARG A 277 -11.57 -0.91 -9.41
C ARG A 277 -11.80 -0.39 -10.82
N GLN A 278 -10.95 -0.77 -11.76
CA GLN A 278 -11.21 -0.53 -13.18
C GLN A 278 -12.15 -1.64 -13.66
N HIS A 279 -13.37 -1.29 -14.03
CA HIS A 279 -14.27 -2.23 -14.70
C HIS A 279 -13.88 -2.31 -16.19
N ALA A 280 -13.77 -3.52 -16.72
CA ALA A 280 -13.79 -3.71 -18.17
C ALA A 280 -15.19 -3.31 -18.67
N PRO A 281 -15.30 -2.68 -19.86
CA PRO A 281 -16.57 -2.19 -20.39
C PRO A 281 -17.63 -3.28 -20.65
N ASP A 282 -17.28 -4.57 -20.57
CA ASP A 282 -18.16 -5.68 -20.94
C ASP A 282 -18.99 -6.29 -19.77
N ASP A 283 -18.86 -5.78 -18.55
CA ASP A 283 -19.56 -6.34 -17.36
C ASP A 283 -20.91 -5.64 -17.04
N ILE A 284 -21.58 -5.04 -18.03
CA ILE A 284 -22.96 -4.53 -17.89
C ILE A 284 -23.88 -5.32 -18.82
N LEU A 285 -24.35 -6.48 -18.36
CA LEU A 285 -25.60 -7.12 -18.81
C LEU A 285 -26.34 -7.69 -17.59
#